data_AF-A0A8J5NH56-F1
#
_entry.id   AF-A0A8J5NH56-F1
#
_cell.length_a   1.000
_cell.length_b   1.000
_cell.length_c   1.000
_cell.angle_alpha   90.00
_cell.angle_beta   90.00
_cell.angle_gamma   90.00
#
_symmetry.space_group_name_H-M   'P 1'
#
loop_
_entity.id
_entity.type
_entity.pdbx_description
1 polymer ?
#
loop_
_entity_poly.entity_id
_entity_poly.type
_entity_poly.pdbx_seq_one_letter_code
_entity_poly.pdbx_strand_id
1 'polypeptide(L)'
;MKDLGSRYSPESNAIAARARDARIFIRQKIRQLIEQGDTDPHVALVTHGGFLHYFTDDWEDSWLNPGTGWKNCEARYYVFEQDVMKDTDMEARLTETMESRLRRGKDNHMPAKEEQTVLFEQAMESWENQGLQRPDRIGVLVETSVIA
;
A
#
# COMPACT_ATOMS: atom_id res chain seq x y z
N MET A 1 -2.56 -0.48 21.06
CA MET A 1 -2.98 -1.90 21.15
C MET A 1 -3.68 -2.24 19.84
N LYS A 2 -3.64 -3.50 19.35
CA LYS A 2 -4.17 -3.89 18.03
C LYS A 2 -5.69 -4.13 18.05
N ASP A 3 -6.39 -3.36 18.87
CA ASP A 3 -7.82 -3.54 19.10
C ASP A 3 -8.62 -3.07 17.90
N LEU A 4 -9.79 -3.67 17.68
CA LEU A 4 -10.73 -3.24 16.63
C LEU A 4 -11.12 -1.78 16.83
N GLY A 5 -11.32 -1.05 15.73
CA GLY A 5 -11.61 0.38 15.72
C GLY A 5 -10.44 1.29 16.10
N SER A 6 -9.30 0.74 16.54
CA SER A 6 -8.12 1.54 16.88
C SER A 6 -7.27 1.90 15.65
N ARG A 7 -6.41 2.91 15.78
CA ARG A 7 -5.39 3.26 14.76
C ARG A 7 -4.54 2.05 14.34
N TYR A 8 -4.32 1.09 15.23
CA TYR A 8 -3.49 -0.10 14.98
C TYR A 8 -4.30 -1.37 14.74
N SER A 9 -5.61 -1.22 14.48
CA SER A 9 -6.49 -2.32 14.11
C SER A 9 -5.98 -3.06 12.87
N PRO A 10 -6.19 -4.39 12.80
CA PRO A 10 -5.94 -5.17 11.59
C PRO A 10 -6.97 -4.92 10.48
N GLU A 11 -8.01 -4.09 10.70
CA GLU A 11 -8.99 -3.73 9.68
C GLU A 11 -8.34 -3.02 8.48
N SER A 12 -8.79 -3.35 7.27
CA SER A 12 -8.28 -2.80 6.02
C SER A 12 -8.25 -1.27 6.02
N ASN A 13 -9.32 -0.62 6.52
CA ASN A 13 -9.41 0.83 6.61
C ASN A 13 -8.35 1.43 7.56
N ALA A 14 -8.09 0.77 8.69
CA ALA A 14 -7.07 1.21 9.62
C ALA A 14 -5.66 1.00 9.05
N ILE A 15 -5.41 -0.10 8.33
CA ILE A 15 -4.13 -0.34 7.64
C ILE A 15 -3.92 0.71 6.54
N ALA A 16 -4.92 0.95 5.70
CA ALA A 16 -4.89 1.94 4.62
C ALA A 16 -4.65 3.36 5.16
N ALA A 17 -5.30 3.74 6.27
CA ALA A 17 -5.07 5.02 6.92
C ALA A 17 -3.62 5.16 7.42
N ARG A 18 -3.04 4.12 8.02
CA ARG A 18 -1.62 4.12 8.43
C ARG A 18 -0.68 4.21 7.23
N ALA A 19 -0.99 3.52 6.15
CA ALA A 19 -0.24 3.59 4.89
C ALA A 19 -0.25 5.01 4.30
N ARG A 20 -1.42 5.65 4.24
CA ARG A 20 -1.58 7.04 3.83
C ARG A 20 -0.77 8.00 4.69
N ASP A 21 -0.88 7.90 6.01
CA ASP A 21 -0.13 8.74 6.94
C ASP A 21 1.39 8.57 6.74
N ALA A 22 1.86 7.35 6.48
CA ALA A 22 3.26 7.08 6.18
C ALA A 22 3.72 7.75 4.87
N ARG A 23 2.91 7.69 3.80
CA ARG A 23 3.21 8.39 2.54
C ARG A 23 3.27 9.91 2.72
N ILE A 24 2.31 10.48 3.46
CA ILE A 24 2.30 11.92 3.78
C ILE A 24 3.54 12.31 4.56
N PHE A 25 3.92 11.52 5.58
CA PHE A 25 5.13 11.77 6.36
C PHE A 25 6.40 11.73 5.48
N ILE A 26 6.53 10.73 4.60
CA ILE A 26 7.66 10.64 3.67
C ILE A 26 7.69 11.85 2.73
N ARG A 27 6.54 12.24 2.17
CA ARG A 27 6.46 13.45 1.32
C ARG A 27 6.91 14.70 2.06
N GLN A 28 6.48 14.88 3.31
CA GLN A 28 6.92 16.00 4.15
C GLN A 28 8.42 15.98 4.41
N LYS A 29 9.01 14.80 4.62
CA LYS A 29 10.46 14.65 4.80
C LYS A 29 11.24 14.99 3.53
N ILE A 30 10.76 14.56 2.37
CA ILE A 30 11.33 14.93 1.08
C ILE A 30 11.28 16.45 0.88
N ARG A 31 10.14 17.11 1.17
CA ARG A 31 10.05 18.58 1.12
C ARG A 31 11.08 19.27 2.01
N GLN A 32 11.21 18.80 3.26
CA GLN A 32 12.19 19.34 4.20
C GLN A 32 13.63 19.25 3.67
N LEU A 33 13.98 18.13 3.01
CA LEU A 33 15.30 17.96 2.40
C LEU A 33 15.51 18.92 1.21
N ILE A 34 14.49 19.08 0.35
CA ILE A 34 14.53 20.03 -0.77
C ILE A 34 14.72 21.47 -0.29
N GLU A 35 13.96 21.87 0.73
CA GLU A 35 14.06 23.19 1.34
C GLU A 35 15.44 23.44 1.98
N GLN A 36 16.13 22.38 2.41
CA GLN A 36 17.50 22.42 2.93
C GLN A 36 18.57 22.42 1.82
N GLY A 37 18.16 22.34 0.55
CA GLY A 37 19.05 22.42 -0.60
C GLY A 37 19.40 21.07 -1.23
N ASP A 38 18.78 19.96 -0.81
CA ASP A 38 18.92 18.66 -1.50
C ASP A 38 18.14 18.70 -2.82
N THR A 39 18.84 18.52 -3.94
CA THR A 39 18.23 18.56 -5.28
C THR A 39 17.63 17.23 -5.73
N ASP A 40 17.94 16.13 -5.05
CA ASP A 40 17.48 14.78 -5.42
C ASP A 40 17.34 13.88 -4.17
N PRO A 41 16.39 14.16 -3.27
CA PRO A 41 16.24 13.40 -2.04
C PRO A 41 15.65 12.01 -2.29
N HIS A 42 16.27 10.99 -1.69
CA HIS A 42 15.81 9.60 -1.71
C HIS A 42 15.48 9.09 -0.31
N VAL A 43 14.44 8.28 -0.18
CA VAL A 43 14.02 7.67 1.09
C VAL A 43 13.93 6.15 0.93
N ALA A 44 14.60 5.42 1.81
CA ALA A 44 14.44 3.97 1.92
C ALA A 44 13.41 3.62 3.00
N LEU A 45 12.36 2.88 2.64
CA LEU A 45 11.38 2.33 3.56
C LEU A 45 11.61 0.82 3.70
N VAL A 46 11.80 0.34 4.93
CA VAL A 46 11.91 -1.09 5.26
C VAL A 46 10.68 -1.50 6.06
N THR A 47 9.89 -2.43 5.53
CA THR A 47 8.65 -2.92 6.17
C THR A 47 8.26 -4.30 5.62
N HIS A 48 7.07 -4.78 5.95
CA HIS A 48 6.58 -6.11 5.59
C HIS A 48 5.72 -6.10 4.32
N GLY A 49 5.77 -7.20 3.56
CA GLY A 49 5.07 -7.37 2.28
C GLY A 49 3.56 -7.13 2.33
N GLY A 50 2.87 -7.67 3.32
CA GLY A 50 1.42 -7.44 3.48
C GLY A 50 1.06 -5.96 3.68
N PHE A 51 1.91 -5.20 4.39
CA PHE A 51 1.71 -3.75 4.54
C PHE A 51 2.10 -2.98 3.28
N LEU A 52 3.10 -3.45 2.53
CA LEU A 52 3.55 -2.80 1.29
C LEU A 52 2.42 -2.68 0.28
N HIS A 53 1.53 -3.66 0.15
CA HIS A 53 0.37 -3.57 -0.74
C HIS A 53 -0.54 -2.37 -0.43
N TYR A 54 -0.79 -2.10 0.85
CA TYR A 54 -1.51 -0.89 1.29
C TYR A 54 -0.69 0.39 1.11
N PHE A 55 0.61 0.30 1.36
CA PHE A 55 1.52 1.44 1.23
C PHE A 55 1.64 1.91 -0.22
N THR A 56 1.71 0.99 -1.18
CA THR A 56 1.91 1.30 -2.59
C THR A 56 0.61 1.37 -3.39
N ASP A 57 -0.53 0.96 -2.83
CA ASP A 57 -1.81 0.79 -3.53
C ASP A 57 -1.66 -0.14 -4.75
N ASP A 58 -0.80 -1.17 -4.60
CA ASP A 58 -0.48 -2.14 -5.66
C ASP A 58 -0.78 -3.57 -5.17
N TRP A 59 -1.78 -4.18 -5.80
CA TRP A 59 -2.29 -5.51 -5.47
C TRP A 59 -1.90 -6.55 -6.52
N GLU A 60 -1.21 -6.14 -7.59
CA GLU A 60 -0.65 -7.04 -8.59
C GLU A 60 0.20 -8.11 -7.91
N ASP A 61 -0.09 -9.38 -8.22
CA ASP A 61 0.64 -10.55 -7.74
C ASP A 61 0.67 -10.70 -6.21
N SER A 62 -0.21 -10.02 -5.47
CA SER A 62 -0.19 -9.98 -4.00
C SER A 62 -0.45 -11.32 -3.31
N TRP A 63 -0.76 -12.36 -4.08
CA TRP A 63 -1.01 -13.73 -3.63
C TRP A 63 0.01 -14.77 -4.15
N LEU A 64 1.10 -14.35 -4.82
CA LEU A 64 2.11 -15.31 -5.29
C LEU A 64 2.82 -16.04 -4.14
N ASN A 65 2.94 -15.40 -2.97
CA ASN A 65 3.33 -16.03 -1.72
C ASN A 65 2.23 -15.75 -0.67
N PRO A 66 2.22 -16.46 0.47
CA PRO A 66 1.26 -16.22 1.55
C PRO A 66 1.19 -14.75 1.95
N GLY A 67 0.09 -14.08 1.56
CA GLY A 67 -0.20 -12.70 1.94
C GLY A 67 0.67 -11.63 1.27
N THR A 68 1.49 -11.97 0.27
CA THR A 68 2.28 -10.97 -0.44
C THR A 68 2.87 -11.41 -1.78
N GLY A 69 3.03 -10.45 -2.70
CA GLY A 69 3.80 -10.57 -3.94
C GLY A 69 5.28 -10.21 -3.80
N TRP A 70 5.74 -9.86 -2.60
CA TRP A 70 7.12 -9.43 -2.35
C TRP A 70 8.02 -10.60 -1.92
N LYS A 71 9.22 -10.68 -2.49
CA LYS A 71 10.26 -11.62 -2.03
C LYS A 71 10.98 -11.06 -0.80
N ASN A 72 11.59 -11.96 -0.01
CA ASN A 72 12.40 -11.53 1.12
C ASN A 72 13.56 -10.62 0.65
N CYS A 73 13.72 -9.47 1.32
CA CYS A 73 14.69 -8.43 0.96
C CYS A 73 14.58 -7.90 -0.48
N GLU A 74 13.41 -8.00 -1.13
CA GLU A 74 13.18 -7.38 -2.43
C GLU A 74 13.18 -5.86 -2.33
N ALA A 75 13.85 -5.19 -3.26
CA ALA A 75 13.82 -3.74 -3.42
C ALA A 75 13.01 -3.37 -4.66
N ARG A 76 12.03 -2.48 -4.48
CA ARG A 76 11.27 -1.84 -5.55
C ARG A 76 11.37 -0.32 -5.40
N TYR A 77 11.23 0.39 -6.50
CA TYR A 77 11.44 1.84 -6.58
C TYR A 77 10.15 2.52 -7.00
N TYR A 78 9.81 3.58 -6.30
CA TYR A 78 8.56 4.31 -6.47
C TYR A 78 8.85 5.80 -6.56
N VAL A 79 7.98 6.51 -7.27
CA VAL A 79 7.91 7.97 -7.26
C VAL A 79 6.51 8.40 -6.84
N PHE A 80 6.38 9.62 -6.29
CA PHE A 80 5.05 10.20 -6.09
C PHE A 80 4.40 10.49 -7.45
N GLU A 81 3.12 10.17 -7.58
CA GLU A 81 2.38 10.42 -8.83
C GLU A 81 2.27 11.92 -9.14
N GLN A 82 2.26 12.74 -8.09
CA GLN A 82 2.20 14.19 -8.18
C GLN A 82 3.49 14.81 -7.64
N ASP A 83 3.78 16.01 -8.13
CA ASP A 83 4.89 16.84 -7.63
C ASP A 83 4.82 16.95 -6.10
N VAL A 84 5.89 16.51 -5.45
CA VAL A 84 5.99 16.47 -3.99
C VAL A 84 5.81 17.85 -3.38
N MET A 85 6.15 18.94 -4.06
CA MET A 85 6.01 20.31 -3.54
C MET A 85 4.58 20.86 -3.61
N LYS A 86 3.67 20.16 -4.29
CA LYS A 86 2.25 20.56 -4.41
C LYS A 86 1.39 19.75 -3.45
N ASP A 87 0.41 20.40 -2.83
CA ASP A 87 -0.60 19.76 -1.96
C ASP A 87 -1.87 19.37 -2.71
N THR A 88 -1.75 19.01 -3.99
CA THR A 88 -2.90 18.63 -4.84
C THR A 88 -3.40 17.21 -4.58
N ASP A 89 -2.54 16.33 -4.08
CA ASP A 89 -2.89 14.94 -3.76
C ASP A 89 -2.91 14.71 -2.24
N MET A 90 -4.09 14.48 -1.70
CA MET A 90 -4.30 14.20 -0.27
C MET A 90 -3.96 12.75 0.12
N GLU A 91 -3.82 11.85 -0.84
CA GLU A 91 -3.50 10.43 -0.63
C GLU A 91 -2.00 10.14 -0.77
N ALA A 92 -1.25 11.11 -1.30
CA ALA A 92 0.19 11.06 -1.54
C ALA A 92 0.59 9.77 -2.29
N ARG A 93 -0.14 9.44 -3.35
CA ARG A 93 -0.04 8.20 -4.13
C ARG A 93 1.35 8.02 -4.72
N LEU A 94 1.70 6.75 -4.90
CA LEU A 94 2.97 6.31 -5.43
C LEU A 94 2.73 5.48 -6.69
N THR A 95 3.64 5.55 -7.64
CA THR A 95 3.68 4.65 -8.79
C THR A 95 5.05 3.99 -8.88
N GLU A 96 5.07 2.68 -9.14
CA GLU A 96 6.32 1.93 -9.31
C GLU A 96 7.02 2.39 -10.59
N THR A 97 8.33 2.63 -10.53
CA THR A 97 9.09 3.03 -11.72
C THR A 97 9.19 1.88 -12.72
N MET A 98 9.24 2.21 -14.02
CA MET A 98 9.40 1.20 -15.07
C MET A 98 10.69 0.39 -14.90
N GLU A 99 11.78 1.02 -14.46
CA GLU A 99 13.04 0.33 -14.18
C GLU A 99 12.89 -0.74 -13.08
N SER A 100 12.14 -0.43 -12.01
CA SER A 100 11.82 -1.39 -10.94
C SER A 100 10.99 -2.55 -11.47
N ARG A 101 9.97 -2.26 -12.29
CA ARG A 101 9.09 -3.26 -12.91
C ARG A 101 9.87 -4.21 -13.82
N LEU A 102 10.73 -3.68 -14.68
CA LEU A 102 11.58 -4.46 -15.58
C LEU A 102 12.51 -5.40 -14.80
N ARG A 103 13.12 -4.93 -13.69
CA ARG A 103 13.96 -5.80 -12.83
C ARG A 103 13.23 -7.00 -12.27
N ARG A 104 11.93 -6.89 -12.02
CA ARG A 104 11.10 -8.01 -11.52
C ARG A 104 10.33 -8.75 -12.64
N GLY A 105 10.67 -8.49 -13.90
CA GLY A 105 10.14 -9.21 -15.06
C GLY A 105 8.77 -8.71 -15.56
N LYS A 106 8.40 -7.46 -15.26
CA LYS A 106 7.19 -6.81 -15.76
C LYS A 106 7.55 -5.78 -16.82
N ASP A 107 6.96 -5.88 -18.00
CA ASP A 107 7.17 -4.98 -19.15
C ASP A 107 6.02 -3.97 -19.36
N ASN A 108 4.98 -4.05 -18.54
CA ASN A 108 3.85 -3.14 -18.50
C ASN A 108 3.99 -2.09 -17.40
N HIS A 109 3.20 -1.00 -17.49
CA HIS A 109 3.04 -0.06 -16.38
C HIS A 109 2.27 -0.70 -15.22
N MET A 110 2.35 -0.08 -14.04
CA MET A 110 1.53 -0.46 -12.90
C MET A 110 0.04 -0.39 -13.29
N PRO A 111 -0.78 -1.39 -12.91
CA PRO A 111 -2.21 -1.37 -13.17
C PRO A 111 -2.87 -0.07 -12.72
N ALA A 112 -3.84 0.42 -13.52
CA ALA A 112 -4.58 1.63 -13.21
C ALA A 112 -5.47 1.43 -11.96
N LYS A 113 -5.94 2.51 -11.36
CA LYS A 113 -6.69 2.49 -10.10
C LYS A 113 -7.95 1.60 -10.16
N GLU A 114 -8.66 1.64 -11.28
CA GLU A 114 -9.86 0.82 -11.50
C GLU A 114 -9.50 -0.67 -11.49
N GLU A 115 -8.37 -1.04 -12.10
CA GLU A 115 -7.85 -2.40 -12.12
C GLU A 115 -7.33 -2.82 -10.73
N GLN A 116 -6.66 -1.92 -10.01
CA GLN A 116 -6.22 -2.16 -8.63
C GLN A 116 -7.38 -2.48 -7.68
N THR A 117 -8.56 -1.92 -7.91
CA THR A 117 -9.76 -2.24 -7.12
C THR A 117 -10.20 -3.69 -7.34
N VAL A 118 -10.11 -4.18 -8.58
CA VAL A 118 -10.40 -5.58 -8.91
C VAL A 118 -9.33 -6.51 -8.32
N LEU A 119 -8.06 -6.15 -8.47
CA LEU A 119 -6.93 -6.90 -7.91
C LEU A 119 -6.97 -6.95 -6.39
N PHE A 120 -7.46 -5.89 -5.72
CA PHE A 120 -7.67 -5.90 -4.27
C PHE A 120 -8.65 -6.98 -3.83
N GLU A 121 -9.83 -7.07 -4.46
CA GLU A 121 -10.79 -8.12 -4.08
C GLU A 121 -10.20 -9.51 -4.31
N GLN A 122 -9.57 -9.73 -5.46
CA GLN A 122 -8.88 -10.98 -5.77
C GLN A 122 -7.79 -11.31 -4.76
N ALA A 123 -7.07 -10.30 -4.28
CA ALA A 123 -6.08 -10.45 -3.22
C ALA A 123 -6.70 -10.92 -1.92
N MET A 124 -7.79 -10.29 -1.48
CA MET A 124 -8.47 -10.65 -0.23
C MET A 124 -9.00 -12.09 -0.28
N GLU A 125 -9.63 -12.50 -1.39
CA GLU A 125 -10.07 -13.88 -1.61
C GLU A 125 -8.89 -14.86 -1.62
N SER A 126 -7.81 -14.52 -2.32
CA SER A 126 -6.64 -15.39 -2.44
C SER A 126 -5.91 -15.55 -1.10
N TRP A 127 -5.83 -14.49 -0.29
CA TRP A 127 -5.27 -14.55 1.06
C TRP A 127 -6.12 -15.44 1.97
N GLU A 128 -7.45 -15.35 1.88
CA GLU A 128 -8.37 -16.25 2.60
C GLU A 128 -8.12 -17.71 2.22
N ASN A 129 -7.98 -18.00 0.92
CA ASN A 129 -7.69 -19.34 0.40
C ASN A 129 -6.31 -19.87 0.85
N GLN A 130 -5.39 -18.99 1.21
CA GLN A 130 -4.09 -19.32 1.82
C GLN A 130 -4.18 -19.54 3.34
N GLY A 131 -5.37 -19.41 3.93
CA GLY A 131 -5.59 -19.52 5.38
C GLY A 131 -5.30 -18.25 6.16
N LEU A 132 -5.18 -17.10 5.50
CA LEU A 132 -4.96 -15.80 6.12
C LEU A 132 -6.30 -15.11 6.43
N GLN A 133 -6.26 -14.19 7.39
CA GLN A 133 -7.41 -13.36 7.69
C GLN A 133 -7.68 -12.36 6.55
N ARG A 134 -8.96 -12.12 6.24
CA ARG A 134 -9.43 -11.07 5.31
C ARG A 134 -9.56 -9.73 6.02
N PRO A 135 -8.58 -8.80 5.90
CA PRO A 135 -8.61 -7.52 6.61
C PRO A 135 -9.82 -6.65 6.24
N ASP A 136 -10.35 -6.81 5.03
CA ASP A 136 -11.53 -6.13 4.50
C ASP A 136 -12.85 -6.59 5.15
N ARG A 137 -12.87 -7.79 5.75
CA ARG A 137 -14.04 -8.34 6.46
C ARG A 137 -13.96 -8.21 7.98
N ILE A 138 -12.82 -7.80 8.52
CA ILE A 138 -12.68 -7.54 9.97
C ILE A 138 -13.55 -6.34 10.33
N GLY A 139 -14.29 -6.42 11.44
CA GLY A 139 -15.12 -5.32 11.93
C GLY A 139 -16.46 -5.15 11.19
N VAL A 140 -16.66 -5.82 10.05
CA VAL A 140 -17.91 -5.77 9.25
C VAL A 140 -19.05 -6.58 9.88
N LEU A 141 -18.78 -7.43 10.88
CA LEU A 141 -19.75 -8.32 11.53
C LEU A 141 -20.60 -7.67 12.64
N VAL A 142 -20.71 -6.34 12.73
CA VAL A 142 -21.54 -5.68 13.78
C VAL A 142 -22.97 -5.36 13.33
N GLU A 143 -23.34 -5.49 12.05
CA GLU A 143 -24.69 -5.07 11.59
C GLU A 143 -25.61 -6.17 11.02
N THR A 144 -25.19 -7.43 10.86
CA THR A 144 -26.07 -8.49 10.31
C THR A 144 -26.69 -9.43 11.34
N SER A 145 -26.75 -9.03 12.62
CA SER A 145 -27.46 -9.80 13.66
C SER A 145 -28.42 -8.94 14.46
N VAL A 146 -29.28 -8.18 13.78
CA VAL A 146 -30.55 -7.73 14.38
C VAL A 146 -31.65 -7.81 13.31
N ILE A 147 -32.73 -8.52 13.67
CA ILE A 147 -34.08 -8.56 13.04
C ILE A 147 -34.14 -9.36 11.72
N ALA A 148 -34.88 -10.47 11.57
CA ALA A 148 -36.16 -10.88 12.17
C ALA A 148 -36.20 -12.37 12.52
#